data_AF-J9AVU8-F1
#
_entry.id   AF-J9AVU8-F1
#
_cell.length_a   1.000
_cell.length_b   1.000
_cell.length_c   1.000
_cell.angle_alpha   90.00
_cell.angle_beta   90.00
_cell.angle_gamma   90.00
#
_symmetry.space_group_name_H-M   'P 1'
#
loop_
_entity.id
_entity.type
_entity.pdbx_description
1 polymer ?
#
loop_
_entity_poly.entity_id
_entity_poly.type
_entity_poly.pdbx_seq_one_letter_code
_entity_poly.pdbx_strand_id
1 'polypeptide(L)'
;MAKFRSCTYYDQLVLCGWCCESFIQMVQDFVDGHSCVLPTAEGLDIILEMCELAQNIAGIMELAEELLPLLVLIERVLLERRVDCVPSNISAQLGYVLTAYISHNYYYFLYSQNAPNIVHGLYRVIESQLKSSDSCLTGWGRTIAVFVLDAKKQLIETGLCNRKIEAKRELLKRVIPPWKPAHNTGDRNPCGGQRYAYNASTFKELLEEPKRIFSFNEYRRLHAVIDGTDDARYSFVVSALLAAVRGIGNTGGNDSTGIGGGSAAVERVTGDRLVELANICGHVSAQAAQVEKYLDWCGALQALCCSSLQGGTSAFPDLLMEINVEDSTCHYNIATFYMLLAGRSCFSINALVHQLLHTALKSLLNCGIGKVPDADAEAGVCLALLVLANIICQSDQPVILSPQYTGERISSNICKADRWILTEGHLHDVGDEVCALLVTICMIADYTKHKLRDRYSDE
;
A
#
# COMPACT_ATOMS: atom_id res chain seq x y z
N MET A 1 -10.22 -12.16 -19.49
CA MET A 1 -9.28 -13.21 -19.03
C MET A 1 -9.66 -14.65 -19.32
N ALA A 2 -10.85 -15.17 -18.98
CA ALA A 2 -11.18 -16.59 -19.21
C ALA A 2 -11.04 -17.05 -20.69
N LYS A 3 -11.54 -16.23 -21.64
CA LYS A 3 -11.39 -16.49 -23.08
C LYS A 3 -9.92 -16.52 -23.55
N PHE A 4 -9.09 -15.62 -23.01
CA PHE A 4 -7.66 -15.58 -23.31
C PHE A 4 -6.95 -16.85 -22.82
N ARG A 5 -7.26 -17.31 -21.60
CA ARG A 5 -6.69 -18.54 -21.03
C ARG A 5 -7.08 -19.80 -21.80
N SER A 6 -8.20 -19.79 -22.53
CA SER A 6 -8.60 -20.91 -23.37
C SER A 6 -7.89 -20.95 -24.73
N CYS A 7 -7.20 -19.89 -25.12
CA CYS A 7 -6.39 -19.86 -26.35
C CYS A 7 -5.14 -20.73 -26.21
N THR A 8 -4.55 -21.13 -27.34
CA THR A 8 -3.25 -21.83 -27.32
C THR A 8 -2.15 -20.89 -26.84
N TYR A 9 -1.04 -21.43 -26.32
CA TYR A 9 0.08 -20.61 -25.85
C TYR A 9 0.64 -19.70 -26.97
N TYR A 10 0.67 -20.19 -28.21
CA TYR A 10 1.06 -19.39 -29.37
C TYR A 10 0.11 -18.20 -29.58
N ASP A 11 -1.20 -18.45 -29.60
CA ASP A 11 -2.20 -17.40 -29.76
C ASP A 11 -2.13 -16.39 -28.61
N GLN A 12 -1.91 -16.87 -27.38
CA GLN A 12 -1.73 -16.01 -26.20
C GLN A 12 -0.57 -15.04 -26.41
N LEU A 13 0.59 -15.53 -26.85
CA LEU A 13 1.77 -14.71 -27.11
C LEU A 13 1.52 -13.67 -28.21
N VAL A 14 0.89 -14.06 -29.33
CA VAL A 14 0.57 -13.16 -30.46
C VAL A 14 -0.42 -12.07 -30.02
N LEU A 15 -1.49 -12.46 -29.32
CA LEU A 15 -2.49 -11.52 -28.81
C LEU A 15 -1.88 -10.53 -27.82
N CYS A 16 -0.99 -10.97 -26.93
CA CYS A 16 -0.25 -10.07 -26.04
C CYS A 16 0.55 -9.03 -26.83
N GLY A 17 1.31 -9.46 -27.84
CA GLY A 17 2.08 -8.55 -28.69
C GLY A 17 1.21 -7.47 -29.33
N TRP A 18 0.09 -7.85 -29.95
CA TRP A 18 -0.85 -6.90 -30.55
C TRP A 18 -1.48 -5.95 -29.53
N CYS A 19 -1.81 -6.43 -28.33
CA CYS A 19 -2.34 -5.59 -27.27
C CYS A 19 -1.29 -4.56 -26.79
N CYS A 20 -0.03 -4.97 -26.65
CA CYS A 20 1.08 -4.08 -26.29
C CYS A 20 1.27 -2.99 -27.36
N GLU A 21 1.39 -3.37 -28.64
CA GLU A 21 1.53 -2.44 -29.76
C GLU A 21 0.35 -1.47 -29.84
N SER A 22 -0.88 -1.97 -29.70
CA SER A 22 -2.08 -1.13 -29.69
C SER A 22 -2.09 -0.16 -28.51
N PHE A 23 -1.59 -0.57 -27.34
CA PHE A 23 -1.50 0.31 -26.18
C PHE A 23 -0.50 1.45 -26.40
N ILE A 24 0.69 1.12 -26.92
CA ILE A 24 1.69 2.12 -27.30
C ILE A 24 1.10 3.11 -28.33
N GLN A 25 0.42 2.62 -29.36
CA GLN A 25 -0.19 3.47 -30.39
C GLN A 25 -1.24 4.41 -29.81
N MET A 26 -2.10 3.94 -28.89
CA MET A 26 -3.08 4.81 -28.23
C MET A 26 -2.43 5.95 -27.44
N VAL A 27 -1.31 5.66 -26.76
CA VAL A 27 -0.55 6.70 -26.04
C VAL A 27 0.13 7.66 -27.02
N GLN A 28 0.73 7.14 -28.08
CA GLN A 28 1.38 7.92 -29.13
C GLN A 28 0.38 8.87 -29.81
N ASP A 29 -0.80 8.38 -30.17
CA ASP A 29 -1.88 9.18 -30.77
C ASP A 29 -2.32 10.31 -29.85
N PHE A 30 -2.37 10.08 -28.53
CA PHE A 30 -2.65 11.13 -27.58
C PHE A 30 -1.54 12.18 -27.53
N VAL A 31 -0.28 11.74 -27.48
CA VAL A 31 0.91 12.60 -27.43
C VAL A 31 1.03 13.47 -28.68
N ASP A 32 0.76 12.91 -29.85
CA ASP A 32 0.82 13.59 -31.14
C ASP A 32 -0.41 14.50 -31.38
N GLY A 33 -1.44 14.39 -30.54
CA GLY A 33 -2.66 15.19 -30.66
C GLY A 33 -3.69 14.62 -31.63
N HIS A 34 -3.51 13.39 -32.10
CA HIS A 34 -4.50 12.65 -32.89
C HIS A 34 -5.67 12.14 -32.02
N SER A 35 -5.46 12.00 -30.70
CA SER A 35 -6.47 11.57 -29.72
C SER A 35 -6.57 12.49 -28.50
N CYS A 36 -7.79 12.59 -27.95
CA CYS A 36 -8.07 13.22 -26.67
C CYS A 36 -8.22 12.22 -25.52
N VAL A 37 -8.10 10.93 -25.80
CA VAL A 37 -8.32 9.84 -24.85
C VAL A 37 -7.00 9.12 -24.60
N LEU A 38 -6.65 8.98 -23.31
CA LEU A 38 -5.56 8.13 -22.86
C LEU A 38 -6.10 6.76 -22.44
N PRO A 39 -5.35 5.67 -22.66
CA PRO A 39 -5.70 4.38 -22.07
C PRO A 39 -5.56 4.42 -20.55
N THR A 40 -6.37 3.62 -19.86
CA THR A 40 -6.43 3.58 -18.39
C THR A 40 -5.34 2.71 -17.77
N ALA A 41 -5.05 2.94 -16.49
CA ALA A 41 -4.14 2.10 -15.72
C ALA A 41 -4.65 0.66 -15.56
N GLU A 42 -5.97 0.44 -15.46
CA GLU A 42 -6.57 -0.90 -15.47
C GLU A 42 -6.34 -1.61 -16.80
N GLY A 43 -6.43 -0.86 -17.91
CA GLY A 43 -6.13 -1.40 -19.23
C GLY A 43 -4.69 -1.92 -19.31
N LEU A 44 -3.75 -1.15 -18.77
CA LEU A 44 -2.34 -1.55 -18.69
C LEU A 44 -2.15 -2.76 -17.76
N ASP A 45 -2.79 -2.78 -16.59
CA ASP A 45 -2.76 -3.91 -15.65
C ASP A 45 -3.24 -5.21 -16.32
N ILE A 46 -4.35 -5.16 -17.06
CA ILE A 46 -4.87 -6.32 -17.79
C ILE A 46 -3.88 -6.80 -18.87
N ILE A 47 -3.28 -5.89 -19.63
CA ILE A 47 -2.32 -6.25 -20.69
C ILE A 47 -1.07 -6.91 -20.10
N LEU A 48 -0.53 -6.34 -19.03
CA LEU A 48 0.63 -6.92 -18.39
C LEU A 48 0.27 -8.27 -17.72
N GLU A 49 -0.94 -8.43 -17.19
CA GLU A 49 -1.43 -9.73 -16.70
C GLU A 49 -1.47 -10.76 -17.84
N MET A 50 -1.91 -10.36 -19.03
CA MET A 50 -1.89 -11.23 -20.21
C MET A 50 -0.45 -11.64 -20.56
N CYS A 51 0.51 -10.71 -20.51
CA CYS A 51 1.92 -11.02 -20.76
C CYS A 51 2.46 -12.06 -19.77
N GLU A 52 2.16 -11.94 -18.48
CA GLU A 52 2.57 -12.94 -17.50
C GLU A 52 1.89 -14.30 -17.68
N LEU A 53 0.60 -14.32 -17.98
CA LEU A 53 -0.11 -15.57 -18.27
C LEU A 53 0.48 -16.28 -19.49
N ALA A 54 0.91 -15.52 -20.49
CA ALA A 54 1.64 -16.01 -21.66
C ALA A 54 3.14 -16.25 -21.39
N GLN A 55 3.61 -16.11 -20.15
CA GLN A 55 5.03 -16.21 -19.75
C GLN A 55 5.98 -15.33 -20.58
N ASN A 56 5.46 -14.22 -21.11
CA ASN A 56 6.20 -13.27 -21.93
C ASN A 56 6.81 -12.14 -21.09
N ILE A 57 7.73 -12.50 -20.19
CA ILE A 57 8.37 -11.52 -19.28
C ILE A 57 9.27 -10.56 -20.05
N ALA A 58 9.92 -11.02 -21.14
CA ALA A 58 10.70 -10.16 -22.03
C ALA A 58 9.83 -9.06 -22.66
N GLY A 59 8.61 -9.41 -23.11
CA GLY A 59 7.65 -8.44 -23.65
C GLY A 59 7.20 -7.37 -22.66
N ILE A 60 7.18 -7.68 -21.35
CA ILE A 60 6.94 -6.66 -20.31
C ILE A 60 8.08 -5.63 -20.29
N MET A 61 9.32 -6.08 -20.41
CA MET A 61 10.51 -5.21 -20.41
C MET A 61 10.58 -4.35 -21.67
N GLU A 62 10.28 -4.94 -22.84
CA GLU A 62 10.22 -4.24 -24.12
C GLU A 62 9.12 -3.16 -24.10
N LEU A 63 7.91 -3.53 -23.66
CA LEU A 63 6.81 -2.57 -23.49
C LEU A 63 7.18 -1.44 -22.52
N ALA A 64 7.83 -1.75 -21.39
CA ALA A 64 8.26 -0.74 -20.44
C ALA A 64 9.28 0.24 -21.05
N GLU A 65 10.29 -0.26 -21.76
CA GLU A 65 11.29 0.60 -22.41
C GLU A 65 10.68 1.52 -23.47
N GLU A 66 9.68 1.04 -24.22
CA GLU A 66 8.99 1.82 -25.25
C GLU A 66 7.96 2.82 -24.66
N LEU A 67 7.22 2.42 -23.61
CA LEU A 67 6.17 3.25 -23.02
C LEU A 67 6.72 4.41 -22.18
N LEU A 68 7.81 4.19 -21.42
CA LEU A 68 8.32 5.18 -20.46
C LEU A 68 8.67 6.55 -21.09
N PRO A 69 9.33 6.64 -22.27
CA PRO A 69 9.53 7.91 -22.96
C PRO A 69 8.22 8.64 -23.29
N LEU A 70 7.17 7.90 -23.67
CA LEU A 70 5.85 8.48 -23.98
C LEU A 70 5.16 9.02 -22.73
N LEU A 71 5.28 8.34 -21.59
CA LEU A 71 4.72 8.82 -20.32
C LEU A 71 5.28 10.19 -19.91
N VAL A 72 6.56 10.46 -20.22
CA VAL A 72 7.17 11.78 -19.99
C VAL A 72 6.54 12.85 -20.89
N LEU A 73 6.16 12.49 -22.13
CA LEU A 73 5.52 13.41 -23.08
C LEU A 73 4.05 13.66 -22.74
N ILE A 74 3.34 12.69 -22.16
CA ILE A 74 1.95 12.87 -21.69
C ILE A 74 1.85 14.10 -20.77
N GLU A 75 2.78 14.23 -19.82
CA GLU A 75 2.75 15.34 -18.86
C GLU A 75 2.84 16.71 -19.55
N ARG A 76 3.69 16.82 -20.57
CA ARG A 76 3.81 18.04 -21.38
C ARG A 76 2.48 18.37 -22.07
N VAL A 77 1.83 17.37 -22.66
CA VAL A 77 0.55 17.55 -23.37
C VAL A 77 -0.57 17.91 -22.40
N LEU A 78 -0.64 17.30 -21.21
CA LEU A 78 -1.62 17.65 -20.18
C LEU A 78 -1.47 19.10 -19.71
N LEU A 79 -0.23 19.55 -19.52
CA LEU A 79 0.10 20.94 -19.16
C LEU A 79 -0.34 21.92 -20.27
N GLU A 80 -0.01 21.63 -21.53
CA GLU A 80 -0.38 22.44 -22.69
C GLU A 80 -1.91 22.54 -22.85
N ARG A 81 -2.62 21.45 -22.59
CA ARG A 81 -4.10 21.38 -22.61
C ARG A 81 -4.76 21.95 -21.36
N ARG A 82 -3.99 22.36 -20.34
CA ARG A 82 -4.48 22.89 -19.06
C ARG A 82 -5.48 21.97 -18.36
N VAL A 83 -5.22 20.67 -18.38
CA VAL A 83 -6.03 19.69 -17.65
C VAL A 83 -5.89 19.94 -16.15
N ASP A 84 -7.00 20.13 -15.44
CA ASP A 84 -6.98 20.33 -13.99
C ASP A 84 -6.80 18.99 -13.27
N CYS A 85 -5.55 18.56 -13.18
CA CYS A 85 -5.15 17.40 -12.40
C CYS A 85 -3.86 17.68 -11.64
N VAL A 86 -3.62 16.90 -10.60
CA VAL A 86 -2.32 16.88 -9.92
C VAL A 86 -1.19 16.58 -10.94
N PRO A 87 -0.10 17.38 -10.98
CA PRO A 87 1.00 17.16 -11.89
C PRO A 87 1.55 15.74 -11.78
N SER A 88 1.86 15.12 -12.93
CA SER A 88 2.40 13.77 -13.04
C SER A 88 1.51 12.65 -12.48
N ASN A 89 0.25 12.92 -12.09
CA ASN A 89 -0.63 11.91 -11.51
C ASN A 89 -0.90 10.75 -12.48
N ILE A 90 -1.24 11.07 -13.74
CA ILE A 90 -1.60 10.07 -14.76
C ILE A 90 -0.36 9.30 -15.21
N SER A 91 0.73 10.01 -15.55
CA SER A 91 1.97 9.39 -16.00
C SER A 91 2.62 8.54 -14.91
N ALA A 92 2.62 8.99 -13.65
CA ALA A 92 3.13 8.21 -12.53
C ALA A 92 2.22 7.03 -12.20
N GLN A 93 0.90 7.11 -12.37
CA GLN A 93 0.02 5.96 -12.17
C GLN A 93 0.29 4.84 -13.19
N LEU A 94 0.48 5.18 -14.48
CA LEU A 94 0.89 4.20 -15.50
C LEU A 94 2.30 3.66 -15.21
N GLY A 95 3.22 4.53 -14.78
CA GLY A 95 4.56 4.14 -14.34
C GLY A 95 4.52 3.18 -13.15
N TYR A 96 3.63 3.39 -12.20
CA TYR A 96 3.45 2.54 -11.03
C TYR A 96 3.01 1.12 -11.42
N VAL A 97 2.06 1.01 -12.36
CA VAL A 97 1.61 -0.29 -12.88
C VAL A 97 2.78 -1.02 -13.55
N LEU A 98 3.59 -0.35 -14.39
CA LEU A 98 4.81 -0.96 -14.94
C LEU A 98 5.77 -1.40 -13.83
N THR A 99 6.04 -0.53 -12.86
CA THR A 99 6.94 -0.82 -11.74
C THR A 99 6.48 -2.04 -10.97
N ALA A 100 5.18 -2.23 -10.75
CA ALA A 100 4.66 -3.39 -10.03
C ALA A 100 5.01 -4.72 -10.72
N TYR A 101 4.79 -4.82 -12.03
CA TYR A 101 5.07 -6.03 -12.81
C TYR A 101 6.58 -6.29 -12.96
N ILE A 102 7.37 -5.21 -13.09
CA ILE A 102 8.83 -5.30 -13.09
C ILE A 102 9.32 -5.79 -11.71
N SER A 103 8.73 -5.29 -10.62
CA SER A 103 9.06 -5.70 -9.25
C SER A 103 8.66 -7.16 -8.98
N HIS A 104 7.56 -7.63 -9.55
CA HIS A 104 7.19 -9.05 -9.47
C HIS A 104 8.22 -9.96 -10.16
N ASN A 105 8.76 -9.49 -11.28
CA ASN A 105 9.74 -10.22 -12.10
C ASN A 105 11.17 -9.71 -11.87
N TYR A 106 11.49 -9.26 -10.66
CA TYR A 106 12.68 -8.45 -10.38
C TYR A 106 14.00 -9.09 -10.80
N TYR A 107 14.19 -10.39 -10.57
CA TYR A 107 15.42 -11.07 -10.99
C TYR A 107 15.54 -11.15 -12.52
N TYR A 108 14.46 -11.48 -13.23
CA TYR A 108 14.46 -11.43 -14.71
C TYR A 108 14.75 -10.02 -15.22
N PHE A 109 14.19 -9.01 -14.56
CA PHE A 109 14.46 -7.62 -14.85
C PHE A 109 15.94 -7.26 -14.66
N LEU A 110 16.57 -7.62 -13.54
CA LEU A 110 17.98 -7.28 -13.28
C LEU A 110 18.93 -7.82 -14.35
N TYR A 111 18.65 -9.01 -14.89
CA TYR A 111 19.44 -9.62 -15.97
C TYR A 111 19.03 -9.17 -17.38
N SER A 112 17.96 -8.38 -17.51
CA SER A 112 17.51 -7.86 -18.79
C SER A 112 18.45 -6.77 -19.33
N GLN A 113 18.67 -6.76 -20.64
CA GLN A 113 19.44 -5.70 -21.31
C GLN A 113 18.71 -4.34 -21.23
N ASN A 114 17.38 -4.36 -21.11
CA ASN A 114 16.53 -3.18 -21.01
C ASN A 114 16.61 -2.51 -19.63
N ALA A 115 17.11 -3.21 -18.59
CA ALA A 115 17.02 -2.76 -17.20
C ALA A 115 17.57 -1.35 -16.94
N PRO A 116 18.78 -0.98 -17.43
CA PRO A 116 19.31 0.37 -17.20
C PRO A 116 18.44 1.47 -17.83
N ASN A 117 17.85 1.20 -19.00
CA ASN A 117 17.00 2.14 -19.73
C ASN A 117 15.64 2.29 -19.03
N ILE A 118 15.08 1.18 -18.53
CA ILE A 118 13.85 1.19 -17.74
C ILE A 118 14.03 1.96 -16.43
N VAL A 119 15.10 1.72 -15.66
CA VAL A 119 15.38 2.48 -14.42
C VAL A 119 15.51 3.98 -14.71
N HIS A 120 16.22 4.33 -15.79
CA HIS A 120 16.34 5.72 -16.21
C HIS A 120 15.01 6.33 -16.67
N GLY A 121 14.20 5.58 -17.44
CA GLY A 121 12.88 6.00 -17.90
C GLY A 121 11.92 6.25 -16.73
N LEU A 122 11.87 5.33 -15.75
CA LEU A 122 11.10 5.49 -14.53
C LEU A 122 11.53 6.74 -13.74
N TYR A 123 12.83 6.98 -13.59
CA TYR A 123 13.33 8.21 -12.98
C TYR A 123 12.85 9.46 -13.73
N ARG A 124 12.88 9.45 -15.07
CA ARG A 124 12.43 10.60 -15.88
C ARG A 124 10.93 10.90 -15.72
N VAL A 125 10.09 9.87 -15.56
CA VAL A 125 8.64 10.04 -15.30
C VAL A 125 8.39 10.82 -14.01
N ILE A 126 9.21 10.59 -12.98
CA ILE A 126 9.02 11.20 -11.66
C ILE A 126 9.96 12.39 -11.37
N GLU A 127 10.88 12.71 -12.27
CA GLU A 127 11.96 13.67 -12.00
C GLU A 127 11.42 15.05 -11.58
N SER A 128 10.35 15.51 -12.24
CA SER A 128 9.67 16.77 -11.94
C SER A 128 9.19 16.86 -10.49
N GLN A 129 8.74 15.73 -9.93
CA GLN A 129 8.21 15.61 -8.56
C GLN A 129 9.31 15.65 -7.50
N LEU A 130 10.59 15.45 -7.88
CA LEU A 130 11.73 15.36 -6.97
C LEU A 130 12.60 16.63 -6.94
N LYS A 131 12.39 17.58 -7.86
CA LYS A 131 13.30 18.72 -8.08
C LYS A 131 13.30 19.74 -6.93
N SER A 132 12.16 19.94 -6.25
CA SER A 132 12.04 20.88 -5.14
C SER A 132 11.27 20.26 -3.97
N SER A 133 11.36 20.86 -2.78
CA SER A 133 10.48 20.51 -1.66
C SER A 133 9.02 20.86 -1.93
N ASP A 134 8.81 21.83 -2.83
CA ASP A 134 7.49 22.40 -3.13
C ASP A 134 6.84 21.72 -4.33
N SER A 135 7.55 20.81 -5.01
CA SER A 135 6.96 20.00 -6.07
C SER A 135 5.97 19.02 -5.47
N CYS A 136 4.88 18.79 -6.21
CA CYS A 136 3.86 17.84 -5.83
C CYS A 136 4.39 16.42 -5.99
N LEU A 137 4.60 15.72 -4.87
CA LEU A 137 4.94 14.31 -4.88
C LEU A 137 3.67 13.48 -4.72
N THR A 138 3.42 12.62 -5.69
CA THR A 138 2.32 11.66 -5.63
C THR A 138 2.73 10.37 -4.92
N GLY A 139 1.77 9.62 -4.37
CA GLY A 139 2.03 8.28 -3.81
C GLY A 139 2.68 7.36 -4.84
N TRP A 140 2.20 7.40 -6.08
CA TRP A 140 2.78 6.69 -7.23
C TRP A 140 4.24 7.08 -7.46
N GLY A 141 4.51 8.38 -7.54
CA GLY A 141 5.86 8.90 -7.77
C GLY A 141 6.84 8.51 -6.66
N ARG A 142 6.38 8.51 -5.41
CA ARG A 142 7.17 8.01 -4.27
C ARG A 142 7.50 6.54 -4.43
N THR A 143 6.53 5.68 -4.70
CA THR A 143 6.79 4.24 -4.84
C THR A 143 7.77 3.95 -5.98
N ILE A 144 7.62 4.63 -7.13
CA ILE A 144 8.57 4.53 -8.24
C ILE A 144 9.96 4.98 -7.80
N ALA A 145 10.08 6.06 -7.02
CA ALA A 145 11.36 6.55 -6.52
C ALA A 145 12.09 5.53 -5.63
N VAL A 146 11.35 4.86 -4.74
CA VAL A 146 11.87 3.78 -3.90
C VAL A 146 12.42 2.65 -4.78
N PHE A 147 11.59 2.13 -5.70
CA PHE A 147 12.02 1.10 -6.65
C PHE A 147 13.26 1.50 -7.47
N VAL A 148 13.27 2.71 -8.03
CA VAL A 148 14.40 3.22 -8.84
C VAL A 148 15.68 3.29 -8.02
N LEU A 149 15.59 3.67 -6.74
CA LEU A 149 16.76 3.74 -5.87
C LEU A 149 17.37 2.36 -5.66
N ASP A 150 16.54 1.35 -5.36
CA ASP A 150 16.99 -0.01 -5.07
C ASP A 150 17.46 -0.74 -6.32
N ALA A 151 16.69 -0.68 -7.40
CA ALA A 151 17.07 -1.23 -8.70
C ALA A 151 18.40 -0.65 -9.18
N LYS A 152 18.58 0.68 -9.09
CA LYS A 152 19.85 1.33 -9.44
C LYS A 152 21.00 0.85 -8.55
N LYS A 153 20.79 0.76 -7.24
CA LYS A 153 21.80 0.27 -6.30
C LYS A 153 22.24 -1.15 -6.68
N GLN A 154 21.29 -2.06 -6.87
CA GLN A 154 21.56 -3.46 -7.22
C GLN A 154 22.27 -3.60 -8.57
N LEU A 155 21.83 -2.89 -9.61
CA LEU A 155 22.48 -2.91 -10.92
C LEU A 155 23.94 -2.44 -10.89
N ILE A 156 24.27 -1.49 -10.02
CA ILE A 156 25.66 -1.00 -9.82
C ILE A 156 26.47 -2.01 -9.00
N GLU A 157 25.94 -2.49 -7.88
CA GLU A 157 26.66 -3.39 -6.95
C GLU A 157 26.94 -4.76 -7.59
N THR A 158 26.06 -5.25 -8.45
CA THR A 158 26.22 -6.52 -9.18
C THR A 158 27.05 -6.40 -10.46
N GLY A 159 27.41 -5.19 -10.88
CA GLY A 159 28.14 -4.96 -12.14
C GLY A 159 27.32 -5.25 -13.41
N LEU A 160 25.99 -5.37 -13.29
CA LEU A 160 25.08 -5.59 -14.42
C LEU A 160 24.84 -4.32 -15.25
N CYS A 161 25.35 -3.16 -14.80
CA CYS A 161 25.23 -1.90 -15.52
C CYS A 161 26.60 -1.30 -15.85
N ASN A 162 26.92 -1.26 -17.14
CA ASN A 162 28.12 -0.60 -17.68
C ASN A 162 27.87 0.87 -18.06
N ARG A 163 26.62 1.36 -17.95
CA ARG A 163 26.20 2.71 -18.37
C ARG A 163 25.85 3.55 -17.14
N LYS A 164 26.03 4.87 -17.25
CA LYS A 164 25.64 5.79 -16.19
C LYS A 164 24.12 5.96 -16.21
N ILE A 165 23.44 5.47 -15.18
CA ILE A 165 22.01 5.76 -14.96
C ILE A 165 21.88 7.15 -14.32
N GLU A 166 21.33 8.10 -15.05
CA GLU A 166 20.98 9.43 -14.51
C GLU A 166 19.76 9.28 -13.60
N ALA A 167 20.02 9.16 -12.30
CA ALA A 167 19.04 9.18 -11.23
C ALA A 167 19.74 9.65 -9.96
N LYS A 168 19.49 10.89 -9.51
CA LYS A 168 20.26 11.49 -8.41
C LYS A 168 19.88 10.82 -7.09
N ARG A 169 20.82 10.07 -6.50
CA ARG A 169 20.61 9.32 -5.25
C ARG A 169 20.05 10.20 -4.11
N GLU A 170 20.55 11.43 -3.99
CA GLU A 170 20.11 12.37 -2.96
C GLU A 170 18.64 12.79 -3.12
N LEU A 171 18.14 12.89 -4.36
CA LEU A 171 16.73 13.22 -4.59
C LEU A 171 15.82 12.05 -4.23
N LEU A 172 16.22 10.83 -4.60
CA LEU A 172 15.45 9.62 -4.31
C LEU A 172 15.43 9.31 -2.80
N LYS A 173 16.55 9.49 -2.09
CA LYS A 173 16.62 9.25 -0.65
C LYS A 173 15.69 10.13 0.18
N ARG A 174 15.37 11.34 -0.31
CA ARG A 174 14.52 12.29 0.41
C ARG A 174 13.07 11.85 0.53
N VAL A 175 12.62 10.97 -0.37
CA VAL A 175 11.22 10.56 -0.44
C VAL A 175 10.94 9.21 0.22
N ILE A 176 11.98 8.52 0.68
CA ILE A 176 11.84 7.27 1.42
C ILE A 176 11.24 7.58 2.80
N PRO A 177 10.20 6.85 3.24
CA PRO A 177 9.73 6.91 4.61
C PRO A 177 10.90 6.68 5.60
N PRO A 178 11.27 7.67 6.42
CA PRO A 178 12.43 7.59 7.27
C PRO A 178 12.27 6.52 8.35
N TRP A 179 13.28 5.67 8.49
CA TRP A 179 13.38 4.70 9.58
C TRP A 179 14.81 4.56 10.07
N LYS A 180 14.98 4.54 11.39
CA LYS A 180 16.20 4.11 12.06
C LYS A 180 15.81 3.33 13.32
N PRO A 181 16.30 2.10 13.53
CA PRO A 181 16.07 1.39 14.77
C PRO A 181 16.73 2.17 15.91
N ALA A 182 15.93 2.62 16.88
CA ALA A 182 16.44 3.32 18.05
C ALA A 182 17.08 2.31 19.01
N HIS A 183 18.36 1.97 18.80
CA HIS A 183 19.05 0.94 19.60
C HIS A 183 19.27 1.30 21.08
N ASN A 184 18.92 2.50 21.56
CA ASN A 184 19.26 2.93 22.92
C ASN A 184 18.41 4.11 23.46
N THR A 185 17.09 4.04 23.36
CA THR A 185 16.21 4.91 24.15
C THR A 185 15.24 4.04 24.92
N GLY A 186 15.48 3.88 26.23
CA GLY A 186 14.58 3.12 27.09
C GLY A 186 13.14 3.61 26.98
N ASP A 187 12.21 2.68 26.80
CA ASP A 187 10.75 2.76 27.04
C ASP A 187 10.03 4.08 26.68
N ARG A 188 10.57 4.88 25.76
CA ARG A 188 9.84 5.99 25.18
C ARG A 188 9.12 5.43 23.97
N ASN A 189 7.86 5.06 24.19
CA ASN A 189 6.89 4.92 23.11
C ASN A 189 7.07 6.15 22.19
N PRO A 190 7.51 6.00 20.93
CA PRO A 190 7.75 7.14 20.04
C PRO A 190 6.45 7.91 19.78
N CYS A 191 5.31 7.26 20.01
CA CYS A 191 4.02 7.88 20.25
C CYS A 191 3.94 8.33 21.72
N GLY A 192 4.59 9.44 22.06
CA GLY A 192 4.46 10.06 23.39
C GLY A 192 2.99 10.34 23.71
N GLY A 193 2.61 10.30 24.99
CA GLY A 193 1.22 10.42 25.49
C GLY A 193 0.53 11.79 25.27
N GLN A 194 0.84 12.47 24.17
CA GLN A 194 0.07 13.61 23.69
C GLN A 194 -1.24 13.11 23.08
N ARG A 195 -2.35 13.67 23.56
CA ARG A 195 -3.68 13.42 23.00
C ARG A 195 -3.99 14.50 21.98
N TYR A 196 -4.26 14.09 20.75
CA TYR A 196 -4.72 14.97 19.68
C TYR A 196 -6.24 15.02 19.66
N ALA A 197 -6.81 16.13 19.19
CA ALA A 197 -8.25 16.30 19.08
C ALA A 197 -8.77 15.67 17.77
N TYR A 198 -9.68 14.69 17.89
CA TYR A 198 -10.36 14.11 16.74
C TYR A 198 -11.49 14.99 16.22
N ASN A 199 -11.53 15.23 14.91
CA ASN A 199 -12.67 15.83 14.23
C ASN A 199 -13.10 15.00 13.02
N ALA A 200 -14.23 14.30 13.17
CA ALA A 200 -14.82 13.44 12.14
C ALA A 200 -15.31 14.19 10.89
N SER A 201 -15.59 15.49 10.98
CA SER A 201 -16.15 16.25 9.85
C SER A 201 -15.10 16.74 8.86
N THR A 202 -13.83 16.89 9.29
CA THR A 202 -12.77 17.55 8.52
C THR A 202 -12.50 16.89 7.16
N PHE A 203 -12.53 15.56 7.10
CA PHE A 203 -12.21 14.79 5.88
C PHE A 203 -13.38 13.93 5.38
N LYS A 204 -14.58 14.13 5.94
CA LYS A 204 -15.75 13.28 5.66
C LYS A 204 -16.07 13.22 4.17
N GLU A 205 -16.26 14.36 3.52
CA GLU A 205 -16.61 14.45 2.09
C GLU A 205 -15.55 13.75 1.21
N LEU A 206 -14.28 13.99 1.50
CA LEU A 206 -13.15 13.41 0.77
C LEU A 206 -13.10 11.88 0.87
N LEU A 207 -13.35 11.35 2.07
CA LEU A 207 -13.22 9.93 2.36
C LEU A 207 -14.50 9.16 2.08
N GLU A 208 -15.67 9.81 2.01
CA GLU A 208 -16.95 9.22 1.61
C GLU A 208 -17.09 9.13 0.08
N GLU A 209 -16.58 10.10 -0.67
CA GLU A 209 -16.60 10.12 -2.14
C GLU A 209 -15.18 10.39 -2.71
N PRO A 210 -14.27 9.41 -2.61
CA PRO A 210 -12.89 9.55 -3.06
C PRO A 210 -12.87 9.69 -4.58
N LYS A 211 -12.34 10.82 -5.06
CA LYS A 211 -12.12 11.04 -6.50
C LYS A 211 -10.81 10.38 -6.92
N ARG A 212 -10.84 9.63 -8.02
CA ARG A 212 -9.63 9.00 -8.57
C ARG A 212 -8.61 10.01 -9.09
N ILE A 213 -9.08 11.11 -9.66
CA ILE A 213 -8.25 12.21 -10.16
C ILE A 213 -8.69 13.48 -9.42
N PHE A 214 -7.77 14.05 -8.65
CA PHE A 214 -7.98 15.31 -7.95
C PHE A 214 -7.64 16.49 -8.83
N SER A 215 -8.41 17.57 -8.71
CA SER A 215 -7.94 18.88 -9.16
C SER A 215 -6.71 19.27 -8.36
N PHE A 216 -5.80 20.04 -8.98
CA PHE A 216 -4.60 20.49 -8.29
C PHE A 216 -4.93 21.39 -7.09
N ASN A 217 -6.06 22.11 -7.16
CA ASN A 217 -6.53 22.99 -6.09
C ASN A 217 -7.14 22.22 -4.91
N GLU A 218 -7.87 21.12 -5.14
CA GLU A 218 -8.32 20.23 -4.05
C GLU A 218 -7.11 19.61 -3.34
N TYR A 219 -6.15 19.09 -4.11
CA TYR A 219 -4.93 18.50 -3.56
C TYR A 219 -4.15 19.49 -2.68
N ARG A 220 -3.93 20.73 -3.16
CA ARG A 220 -3.21 21.76 -2.38
C ARG A 220 -3.95 22.13 -1.10
N ARG A 221 -5.29 22.24 -1.15
CA ARG A 221 -6.11 22.55 0.04
C ARG A 221 -6.01 21.44 1.08
N LEU A 222 -6.15 20.18 0.64
CA LEU A 222 -6.02 19.01 1.51
C LEU A 222 -4.65 18.99 2.19
N HIS A 223 -3.59 19.19 1.41
CA HIS A 223 -2.23 19.22 1.94
C HIS A 223 -2.04 20.34 2.98
N ALA A 224 -2.52 21.54 2.70
CA ALA A 224 -2.41 22.67 3.63
C ALA A 224 -3.12 22.43 4.98
N VAL A 225 -4.25 21.71 4.97
CA VAL A 225 -4.96 21.35 6.20
C VAL A 225 -4.17 20.33 7.01
N ILE A 226 -3.68 19.27 6.37
CA ILE A 226 -2.97 18.17 7.04
C ILE A 226 -1.60 18.63 7.56
N ASP A 227 -0.93 19.52 6.84
CA ASP A 227 0.33 20.11 7.30
C ASP A 227 0.15 21.23 8.34
N GLY A 228 -1.09 21.71 8.53
CA GLY A 228 -1.39 22.83 9.41
C GLY A 228 -1.31 22.49 10.90
N THR A 229 -1.80 21.31 11.32
CA THR A 229 -1.83 20.91 12.74
C THR A 229 -1.66 19.40 12.91
N ASP A 230 -1.11 18.99 14.07
CA ASP A 230 -1.02 17.57 14.43
C ASP A 230 -2.42 16.94 14.61
N ASP A 231 -3.40 17.71 15.09
CA ASP A 231 -4.80 17.31 15.20
C ASP A 231 -5.43 16.95 13.85
N ALA A 232 -5.08 17.69 12.78
CA ALA A 232 -5.57 17.41 11.44
C ALA A 232 -4.96 16.13 10.89
N ARG A 233 -3.67 15.86 11.13
CA ARG A 233 -3.02 14.60 10.75
C ARG A 233 -3.62 13.41 11.46
N TYR A 234 -3.77 13.53 12.78
CA TYR A 234 -4.43 12.54 13.62
C TYR A 234 -5.84 12.25 13.12
N SER A 235 -6.64 13.30 12.89
CA SER A 235 -8.00 13.18 12.37
C SER A 235 -8.07 12.53 10.98
N PHE A 236 -7.07 12.78 10.13
CA PHE A 236 -6.98 12.16 8.81
C PHE A 236 -6.75 10.65 8.92
N VAL A 237 -5.77 10.22 9.71
CA VAL A 237 -5.44 8.79 9.90
C VAL A 237 -6.61 8.04 10.54
N VAL A 238 -7.20 8.59 11.61
CA VAL A 238 -8.39 7.99 12.25
C VAL A 238 -9.55 7.90 11.26
N SER A 239 -9.88 8.98 10.56
CA SER A 239 -11.03 8.97 9.63
C SER A 239 -10.81 8.04 8.45
N ALA A 240 -9.60 7.96 7.90
CA ALA A 240 -9.28 7.08 6.78
C ALA A 240 -9.39 5.60 7.18
N LEU A 241 -8.92 5.24 8.37
CA LEU A 241 -9.01 3.87 8.88
C LEU A 241 -10.46 3.50 9.23
N LEU A 242 -11.22 4.42 9.82
CA LEU A 242 -12.66 4.23 10.03
C LEU A 242 -13.41 4.07 8.71
N ALA A 243 -13.07 4.84 7.66
CA ALA A 243 -13.66 4.70 6.33
C ALA A 243 -13.25 3.39 5.64
N ALA A 244 -12.07 2.84 5.94
CA ALA A 244 -11.65 1.53 5.43
C ALA A 244 -12.38 0.37 6.12
N VAL A 245 -12.78 0.54 7.38
CA VAL A 245 -13.53 -0.47 8.14
C VAL A 245 -15.03 -0.38 7.90
N ARG A 246 -15.58 0.84 7.84
CA ARG A 246 -17.02 1.10 7.66
C ARG A 246 -17.37 1.08 6.17
N GLY A 247 -18.34 0.23 5.79
CA GLY A 247 -18.95 0.26 4.46
C GLY A 247 -19.63 1.60 4.14
N ILE A 248 -19.98 1.81 2.86
CA ILE A 248 -20.82 2.93 2.45
C ILE A 248 -22.22 2.68 3.02
N GLY A 249 -22.60 3.35 4.12
CA GLY A 249 -23.98 3.23 4.61
C GLY A 249 -24.24 3.35 6.11
N ASN A 250 -23.32 3.84 6.95
CA ASN A 250 -23.62 4.05 8.38
C ASN A 250 -23.81 5.53 8.79
N THR A 251 -23.94 6.45 7.84
CA THR A 251 -24.26 7.85 8.13
C THR A 251 -25.76 8.14 7.99
N GLY A 252 -26.51 7.72 9.02
CA GLY A 252 -27.79 8.32 9.46
C GLY A 252 -28.83 8.69 8.39
N GLY A 253 -29.69 7.75 8.02
CA GLY A 253 -30.98 8.02 7.38
C GLY A 253 -32.12 7.73 8.36
N ASN A 254 -32.56 8.74 9.10
CA ASN A 254 -33.75 8.66 9.94
C ASN A 254 -34.99 8.95 9.07
N ASP A 255 -35.25 8.11 8.07
CA ASP A 255 -36.46 8.21 7.23
C ASP A 255 -37.51 7.22 7.74
N SER A 256 -38.34 7.73 8.65
CA SER A 256 -39.57 7.09 9.10
C SER A 256 -40.63 7.10 7.99
N THR A 257 -40.49 6.30 6.94
CA THR A 257 -41.60 5.93 6.04
C THR A 257 -41.25 4.69 5.22
N GLY A 258 -41.91 3.56 5.50
CA GLY A 258 -41.93 2.41 4.58
C GLY A 258 -41.85 1.06 5.27
N ILE A 259 -43.01 0.49 5.58
CA ILE A 259 -43.16 -0.88 6.08
C ILE A 259 -42.65 -1.86 5.02
N GLY A 260 -41.58 -2.59 5.33
CA GLY A 260 -41.06 -3.69 4.52
C GLY A 260 -39.92 -4.38 5.24
N GLY A 261 -40.20 -5.52 5.89
CA GLY A 261 -39.20 -6.34 6.54
C GLY A 261 -38.20 -6.91 5.52
N GLY A 262 -36.96 -6.44 5.60
CA GLY A 262 -35.79 -7.01 4.97
C GLY A 262 -34.58 -6.46 5.73
N SER A 263 -33.68 -7.33 6.19
CA SER A 263 -32.46 -6.91 6.88
C SER A 263 -31.77 -5.83 6.06
N ALA A 264 -31.49 -4.66 6.64
CA ALA A 264 -30.61 -3.68 6.03
C ALA A 264 -29.27 -4.38 5.76
N ALA A 265 -29.04 -4.77 4.51
CA ALA A 265 -27.77 -5.32 4.10
C ALA A 265 -26.76 -4.18 4.25
N VAL A 266 -25.90 -4.25 5.28
CA VAL A 266 -24.74 -3.39 5.40
C VAL A 266 -23.97 -3.54 4.09
N GLU A 267 -23.96 -2.49 3.26
CA GLU A 267 -23.25 -2.51 1.99
C GLU A 267 -21.75 -2.60 2.31
N ARG A 268 -21.16 -3.74 1.95
CA ARG A 268 -19.81 -4.12 2.36
C ARG A 268 -18.77 -3.23 1.68
N VAL A 269 -17.65 -2.97 2.36
CA VAL A 269 -16.51 -2.30 1.75
C VAL A 269 -15.99 -3.15 0.59
N THR A 270 -15.98 -2.58 -0.62
CA THR A 270 -15.44 -3.25 -1.80
C THR A 270 -13.92 -3.10 -1.88
N GLY A 271 -13.23 -4.02 -2.57
CA GLY A 271 -11.80 -3.89 -2.83
C GLY A 271 -11.46 -2.57 -3.55
N ASP A 272 -12.30 -2.14 -4.49
CA ASP A 272 -12.14 -0.89 -5.24
C ASP A 272 -12.15 0.33 -4.31
N ARG A 273 -13.04 0.31 -3.30
CA ARG A 273 -13.10 1.37 -2.30
C ARG A 273 -11.83 1.46 -1.47
N LEU A 274 -11.28 0.34 -1.02
CA LEU A 274 -10.02 0.32 -0.29
C LEU A 274 -8.86 0.87 -1.14
N VAL A 275 -8.83 0.55 -2.43
CA VAL A 275 -7.84 1.07 -3.38
C VAL A 275 -7.96 2.58 -3.51
N GLU A 276 -9.17 3.12 -3.65
CA GLU A 276 -9.41 4.56 -3.72
C GLU A 276 -8.97 5.29 -2.45
N LEU A 277 -9.36 4.78 -1.27
CA LEU A 277 -8.91 5.34 0.02
C LEU A 277 -7.39 5.31 0.14
N ALA A 278 -6.77 4.19 -0.23
CA ALA A 278 -5.32 4.04 -0.17
C ALA A 278 -4.62 5.02 -1.11
N ASN A 279 -5.16 5.28 -2.30
CA ASN A 279 -4.62 6.28 -3.23
C ASN A 279 -4.57 7.66 -2.57
N ILE A 280 -5.66 8.12 -1.95
CA ILE A 280 -5.70 9.41 -1.24
C ILE A 280 -4.65 9.45 -0.14
N CYS A 281 -4.61 8.41 0.69
CA CYS A 281 -3.64 8.30 1.78
C CYS A 281 -2.20 8.34 1.24
N GLY A 282 -1.93 7.66 0.13
CA GLY A 282 -0.64 7.69 -0.57
C GLY A 282 -0.27 9.08 -1.04
N HIS A 283 -1.19 9.80 -1.69
CA HIS A 283 -0.95 11.17 -2.16
C HIS A 283 -0.71 12.17 -1.03
N VAL A 284 -1.41 12.03 0.10
CA VAL A 284 -1.23 12.87 1.28
C VAL A 284 0.08 12.54 1.98
N SER A 285 0.33 11.25 2.26
CA SER A 285 1.54 10.80 2.92
C SER A 285 2.78 11.09 2.08
N ALA A 286 2.65 11.12 0.75
CA ALA A 286 3.69 11.46 -0.22
C ALA A 286 4.36 12.82 0.02
N GLN A 287 3.61 13.80 0.52
CA GLN A 287 4.12 15.15 0.68
C GLN A 287 4.65 15.42 2.11
N ALA A 288 4.49 14.47 3.02
CA ALA A 288 4.94 14.59 4.40
C ALA A 288 6.48 14.69 4.50
N ALA A 289 7.03 15.88 4.77
CA ALA A 289 8.47 16.06 4.92
C ALA A 289 9.02 15.62 6.31
N GLN A 290 8.15 15.31 7.27
CA GLN A 290 8.52 15.12 8.68
C GLN A 290 8.44 13.65 9.10
N VAL A 291 9.48 13.17 9.79
CA VAL A 291 9.62 11.77 10.25
C VAL A 291 8.41 11.31 11.07
N GLU A 292 7.89 12.17 11.94
CA GLU A 292 6.76 11.89 12.84
C GLU A 292 5.50 11.51 12.06
N LYS A 293 5.26 12.13 10.89
CA LYS A 293 4.08 11.89 10.06
C LYS A 293 4.00 10.46 9.51
N TYR A 294 5.13 9.78 9.36
CA TYR A 294 5.19 8.40 8.87
C TYR A 294 4.90 7.37 9.96
N LEU A 295 5.02 7.77 11.22
CA LEU A 295 4.73 6.92 12.37
C LEU A 295 3.25 6.90 12.71
N ASP A 296 2.45 7.87 12.27
CA ASP A 296 1.01 7.93 12.57
C ASP A 296 0.27 6.66 12.08
N TRP A 297 0.56 6.18 10.87
CA TRP A 297 0.01 4.93 10.35
C TRP A 297 0.46 3.69 11.15
N CYS A 298 1.73 3.67 11.57
CA CYS A 298 2.25 2.54 12.35
C CYS A 298 1.67 2.54 13.77
N GLY A 299 1.58 3.71 14.40
CA GLY A 299 0.99 3.92 15.72
C GLY A 299 -0.51 3.62 15.77
N ALA A 300 -1.25 3.93 14.71
CA ALA A 300 -2.67 3.58 14.59
C ALA A 300 -2.87 2.05 14.57
N LEU A 301 -2.04 1.32 13.81
CA LEU A 301 -2.12 -0.15 13.81
C LEU A 301 -1.66 -0.73 15.15
N GLN A 302 -0.57 -0.20 15.71
CA GLN A 302 -0.07 -0.61 17.01
C GLN A 302 -1.14 -0.42 18.09
N ALA A 303 -1.93 0.66 18.04
CA ALA A 303 -3.05 0.89 18.94
C ALA A 303 -4.10 -0.23 18.83
N LEU A 304 -4.55 -0.55 17.61
CA LEU A 304 -5.50 -1.64 17.38
C LEU A 304 -4.97 -3.00 17.84
N CYS A 305 -3.70 -3.32 17.57
CA CYS A 305 -3.14 -4.61 17.92
C CYS A 305 -2.78 -4.76 19.42
N CYS A 306 -2.88 -3.69 20.22
CA CYS A 306 -2.42 -3.65 21.61
C CYS A 306 -3.42 -2.98 22.58
N SER A 307 -4.72 -2.97 22.26
CA SER A 307 -5.77 -2.31 23.07
C SER A 307 -5.69 -2.65 24.56
N SER A 308 -5.57 -3.93 24.89
CA SER A 308 -5.43 -4.50 26.24
C SER A 308 -4.18 -4.06 27.00
N LEU A 309 -3.09 -3.71 26.32
CA LEU A 309 -1.82 -3.35 26.94
C LEU A 309 -1.72 -1.85 27.26
N GLN A 310 -2.58 -1.04 26.66
CA GLN A 310 -2.40 0.41 26.64
C GLN A 310 -3.06 1.16 27.81
N GLY A 311 -3.81 0.50 28.70
CA GLY A 311 -4.20 1.04 30.02
C GLY A 311 -4.78 2.47 30.04
N GLY A 312 -5.42 2.94 28.96
CA GLY A 312 -5.95 4.31 28.82
C GLY A 312 -4.96 5.38 28.36
N THR A 313 -3.71 5.02 28.05
CA THR A 313 -2.65 5.91 27.52
C THR A 313 -2.41 5.72 26.02
N SER A 314 -3.37 5.17 25.29
CA SER A 314 -3.29 5.03 23.82
C SER A 314 -3.12 6.39 23.16
N ALA A 315 -2.31 6.44 22.10
CA ALA A 315 -2.21 7.60 21.23
C ALA A 315 -3.41 7.74 20.27
N PHE A 316 -4.21 6.67 20.10
CA PHE A 316 -5.37 6.63 19.21
C PHE A 316 -6.66 6.20 19.94
N PRO A 317 -7.09 6.89 21.01
CA PRO A 317 -8.26 6.51 21.78
C PRO A 317 -9.55 6.51 20.93
N ASP A 318 -9.71 7.47 20.02
CA ASP A 318 -10.92 7.57 19.16
C ASP A 318 -11.08 6.37 18.23
N LEU A 319 -9.96 5.78 17.79
CA LEU A 319 -9.96 4.57 16.98
C LEU A 319 -10.43 3.36 17.80
N LEU A 320 -9.93 3.24 19.03
CA LEU A 320 -10.28 2.16 19.96
C LEU A 320 -11.73 2.25 20.45
N MET A 321 -12.34 3.43 20.44
CA MET A 321 -13.76 3.60 20.76
C MET A 321 -14.68 3.10 19.65
N GLU A 322 -14.18 2.99 18.42
CA GLU A 322 -14.99 2.76 17.22
C GLU A 322 -14.70 1.43 16.52
N ILE A 323 -13.52 0.85 16.77
CA ILE A 323 -13.11 -0.45 16.24
C ILE A 323 -12.85 -1.39 17.42
N ASN A 324 -13.65 -2.45 17.52
CA ASN A 324 -13.38 -3.57 18.40
C ASN A 324 -12.61 -4.65 17.63
N VAL A 325 -11.36 -4.94 18.01
CA VAL A 325 -10.52 -5.93 17.31
C VAL A 325 -10.97 -7.36 17.60
N GLU A 326 -11.73 -7.61 18.67
CA GLU A 326 -12.37 -8.92 18.86
C GLU A 326 -13.41 -9.23 17.77
N ASP A 327 -13.93 -8.20 17.08
CA ASP A 327 -14.77 -8.37 15.89
C ASP A 327 -13.89 -8.60 14.65
N SER A 328 -13.70 -9.88 14.31
CA SER A 328 -12.87 -10.27 13.17
C SER A 328 -13.41 -9.85 11.80
N THR A 329 -14.64 -9.32 11.70
CA THR A 329 -15.19 -8.82 10.43
C THR A 329 -14.37 -7.66 9.85
N CYS A 330 -13.67 -6.88 10.69
CA CYS A 330 -12.83 -5.78 10.25
C CYS A 330 -11.41 -6.19 9.82
N HIS A 331 -10.96 -7.41 10.18
CA HIS A 331 -9.56 -7.82 10.04
C HIS A 331 -9.06 -7.81 8.60
N TYR A 332 -9.82 -8.39 7.66
CA TYR A 332 -9.41 -8.40 6.26
C TYR A 332 -9.45 -7.01 5.62
N ASN A 333 -10.39 -6.14 6.03
CA ASN A 333 -10.44 -4.74 5.59
C ASN A 333 -9.17 -3.99 6.02
N ILE A 334 -8.81 -4.09 7.31
CA ILE A 334 -7.61 -3.45 7.85
C ILE A 334 -6.35 -4.04 7.19
N ALA A 335 -6.23 -5.36 7.11
CA ALA A 335 -5.06 -6.01 6.51
C ALA A 335 -4.87 -5.65 5.03
N THR A 336 -5.95 -5.63 4.26
CA THR A 336 -5.93 -5.23 2.86
C THR A 336 -5.61 -3.75 2.72
N PHE A 337 -6.20 -2.89 3.55
CA PHE A 337 -5.93 -1.46 3.53
C PHE A 337 -4.46 -1.16 3.85
N TYR A 338 -3.89 -1.79 4.88
CA TYR A 338 -2.47 -1.64 5.22
C TYR A 338 -1.52 -2.18 4.14
N MET A 339 -1.90 -3.27 3.45
CA MET A 339 -1.17 -3.74 2.27
C MET A 339 -1.17 -2.68 1.16
N LEU A 340 -2.32 -2.08 0.84
CA LEU A 340 -2.42 -1.03 -0.17
C LEU A 340 -1.64 0.24 0.21
N LEU A 341 -1.67 0.64 1.50
CA LEU A 341 -0.88 1.75 2.03
C LEU A 341 0.63 1.47 1.95
N ALA A 342 1.06 0.25 2.26
CA ALA A 342 2.45 -0.17 2.10
C ALA A 342 2.90 -0.06 0.63
N GLY A 343 2.05 -0.50 -0.31
CA GLY A 343 2.30 -0.39 -1.75
C GLY A 343 2.41 1.05 -2.27
N ARG A 344 1.96 2.04 -1.49
CA ARG A 344 2.07 3.48 -1.79
C ARG A 344 3.16 4.18 -0.96
N SER A 345 3.94 3.40 -0.21
CA SER A 345 5.00 3.90 0.68
C SER A 345 4.49 4.98 1.65
N CYS A 346 3.30 4.76 2.22
CA CYS A 346 2.71 5.66 3.23
C CYS A 346 3.50 5.67 4.54
N PHE A 347 4.17 4.56 4.86
CA PHE A 347 4.97 4.37 6.07
C PHE A 347 6.17 3.48 5.76
N SER A 348 7.12 3.39 6.71
CA SER A 348 8.22 2.43 6.61
C SER A 348 7.76 1.05 7.08
N ILE A 349 7.87 0.05 6.23
CA ILE A 349 7.52 -1.33 6.57
C ILE A 349 8.39 -1.84 7.74
N ASN A 350 9.68 -1.48 7.77
CA ASN A 350 10.55 -1.78 8.92
C ASN A 350 10.03 -1.19 10.22
N ALA A 351 9.60 0.08 10.20
CA ALA A 351 9.05 0.72 11.38
C ALA A 351 7.83 -0.03 11.91
N LEU A 352 6.94 -0.43 11.00
CA LEU A 352 5.75 -1.20 11.34
C LEU A 352 6.12 -2.57 11.93
N VAL A 353 6.97 -3.33 11.25
CA VAL A 353 7.42 -4.66 11.70
C VAL A 353 8.07 -4.56 13.07
N HIS A 354 9.00 -3.63 13.24
CA HIS A 354 9.68 -3.39 14.51
C HIS A 354 8.69 -3.05 15.64
N GLN A 355 7.76 -2.13 15.40
CA GLN A 355 6.75 -1.76 16.40
C GLN A 355 5.88 -2.95 16.80
N LEU A 356 5.36 -3.71 15.84
CA LEU A 356 4.53 -4.88 16.11
C LEU A 356 5.31 -6.00 16.83
N LEU A 357 6.57 -6.21 16.46
CA LEU A 357 7.47 -7.16 17.13
C LEU A 357 7.64 -6.84 18.60
N HIS A 358 7.90 -5.56 18.91
CA HIS A 358 8.17 -5.12 20.28
C HIS A 358 6.92 -4.87 21.12
N THR A 359 5.72 -4.92 20.54
CA THR A 359 4.44 -4.67 21.21
C THR A 359 3.49 -5.87 21.13
N ALA A 360 2.66 -5.95 20.08
CA ALA A 360 1.61 -6.94 19.92
C ALA A 360 2.16 -8.38 19.96
N LEU A 361 3.21 -8.69 19.19
CA LEU A 361 3.74 -10.06 19.13
C LEU A 361 4.46 -10.46 20.42
N LYS A 362 5.17 -9.52 21.05
CA LYS A 362 5.87 -9.75 22.32
C LYS A 362 4.91 -9.91 23.50
N SER A 363 3.71 -9.30 23.45
CA SER A 363 2.74 -9.40 24.55
C SER A 363 2.29 -10.84 24.79
N LEU A 364 2.00 -11.58 23.70
CA LEU A 364 1.61 -12.99 23.76
C LEU A 364 2.75 -13.88 24.27
N LEU A 365 3.99 -13.58 23.86
CA LEU A 365 5.18 -14.32 24.33
C LEU A 365 5.47 -14.08 25.83
N ASN A 366 5.08 -12.91 26.36
CA ASN A 366 5.21 -12.59 27.77
C ASN A 366 4.07 -13.17 28.64
N CYS A 367 2.98 -13.66 28.03
CA CYS A 367 1.95 -14.42 28.73
C CYS A 367 2.51 -15.79 29.12
N GLY A 368 3.06 -15.87 30.34
CA GLY A 368 3.66 -17.09 30.89
C GLY A 368 2.76 -18.34 30.75
N ILE A 369 3.41 -19.50 30.71
CA ILE A 369 2.77 -20.82 30.56
C ILE A 369 1.68 -20.98 31.65
N GLY A 370 0.44 -21.27 31.23
CA GLY A 370 -0.69 -21.54 32.13
C GLY A 370 -1.62 -20.35 32.45
N LYS A 371 -1.37 -19.14 31.91
CA LYS A 371 -2.35 -18.04 31.98
C LYS A 371 -3.22 -18.02 30.73
N VAL A 372 -4.53 -17.84 30.91
CA VAL A 372 -5.46 -17.61 29.79
C VAL A 372 -5.09 -16.24 29.19
N PRO A 373 -4.72 -16.17 27.90
CA PRO A 373 -4.48 -14.90 27.24
C PRO A 373 -5.75 -14.07 27.19
N ASP A 374 -5.60 -12.75 27.28
CA ASP A 374 -6.70 -11.83 27.08
C ASP A 374 -7.22 -11.98 25.64
N ALA A 375 -8.55 -12.07 25.47
CA ALA A 375 -9.17 -12.29 24.17
C ALA A 375 -8.84 -11.15 23.18
N ASP A 376 -8.84 -9.93 23.69
CA ASP A 376 -8.41 -8.73 22.97
C ASP A 376 -6.93 -8.80 22.54
N ALA A 377 -6.03 -9.31 23.40
CA ALA A 377 -4.62 -9.50 23.05
C ALA A 377 -4.42 -10.58 21.98
N GLU A 378 -5.17 -11.70 22.04
CA GLU A 378 -5.13 -12.72 20.99
C GLU A 378 -5.65 -12.18 19.66
N ALA A 379 -6.75 -11.41 19.67
CA ALA A 379 -7.32 -10.78 18.49
C ALA A 379 -6.34 -9.78 17.86
N GLY A 380 -5.68 -8.94 18.68
CA GLY A 380 -4.66 -8.00 18.25
C GLY A 380 -3.44 -8.67 17.60
N VAL A 381 -2.99 -9.81 18.12
CA VAL A 381 -1.93 -10.62 17.49
C VAL A 381 -2.39 -11.21 16.17
N CYS A 382 -3.63 -11.72 16.10
CA CYS A 382 -4.18 -12.27 14.86
C CYS A 382 -4.27 -11.20 13.76
N LEU A 383 -4.73 -9.99 14.10
CA LEU A 383 -4.74 -8.85 13.19
C LEU A 383 -3.32 -8.48 12.73
N ALA A 384 -2.36 -8.38 13.65
CA ALA A 384 -0.97 -8.08 13.33
C ALA A 384 -0.37 -9.10 12.37
N LEU A 385 -0.56 -10.41 12.63
CA LEU A 385 -0.09 -11.48 11.75
C LEU A 385 -0.75 -11.42 10.37
N LEU A 386 -2.05 -11.13 10.31
CA LEU A 386 -2.78 -11.01 9.04
C LEU A 386 -2.29 -9.82 8.22
N VAL A 387 -2.06 -8.66 8.84
CA VAL A 387 -1.50 -7.47 8.17
C VAL A 387 -0.10 -7.76 7.64
N LEU A 388 0.76 -8.36 8.47
CA LEU A 388 2.13 -8.72 8.08
C LEU A 388 2.15 -9.74 6.93
N ALA A 389 1.29 -10.75 6.97
CA ALA A 389 1.14 -11.72 5.87
C ALA A 389 0.70 -11.02 4.58
N ASN A 390 -0.29 -10.12 4.64
CA ASN A 390 -0.74 -9.39 3.46
C ASN A 390 0.36 -8.47 2.91
N ILE A 391 1.16 -7.80 3.74
CA ILE A 391 2.25 -6.95 3.26
C ILE A 391 3.39 -7.77 2.64
N ILE A 392 3.83 -8.86 3.30
CA ILE A 392 5.02 -9.63 2.90
C ILE A 392 4.69 -10.64 1.80
N CYS A 393 3.56 -11.34 1.93
CA CYS A 393 3.16 -12.46 1.07
C CYS A 393 2.01 -12.10 0.12
N GLN A 394 1.48 -10.88 0.18
CA GLN A 394 0.39 -10.38 -0.69
C GLN A 394 -0.86 -11.25 -0.63
N SER A 395 -1.01 -11.98 0.48
CA SER A 395 -2.09 -12.90 0.77
C SER A 395 -2.15 -13.15 2.27
N ASP A 396 -3.17 -13.87 2.73
CA ASP A 396 -3.23 -14.34 4.11
C ASP A 396 -2.33 -15.57 4.37
N GLN A 397 -1.76 -16.17 3.32
CA GLN A 397 -0.81 -17.26 3.46
C GLN A 397 0.56 -16.74 3.91
N PRO A 398 1.30 -17.46 4.77
CA PRO A 398 1.02 -18.81 5.26
C PRO A 398 0.19 -18.86 6.56
N VAL A 399 -0.39 -17.74 7.00
CA VAL A 399 -1.06 -17.64 8.30
C VAL A 399 -2.44 -18.32 8.23
N ILE A 400 -2.68 -19.28 9.12
CA ILE A 400 -3.98 -19.93 9.30
C ILE A 400 -4.50 -19.53 10.67
N LEU A 401 -5.51 -18.66 10.68
CA LEU A 401 -6.18 -18.20 11.89
C LEU A 401 -7.33 -19.14 12.29
N SER A 402 -7.65 -19.17 13.58
CA SER A 402 -8.86 -19.83 14.09
C SER A 402 -10.11 -19.18 13.49
N PRO A 403 -11.20 -19.94 13.21
CA PRO A 403 -12.43 -19.38 12.63
C PRO A 403 -12.98 -18.15 13.35
N GLN A 404 -12.74 -18.03 14.66
CA GLN A 404 -13.14 -16.87 15.46
C GLN A 404 -12.42 -15.56 15.07
N TYR A 405 -11.18 -15.66 14.55
CA TYR A 405 -10.32 -14.52 14.22
C TYR A 405 -10.06 -14.35 12.71
N THR A 406 -10.42 -15.35 11.90
CA THR A 406 -10.21 -15.31 10.44
C THR A 406 -10.98 -14.16 9.80
N GLY A 407 -12.20 -13.86 10.27
CA GLY A 407 -13.05 -12.84 9.64
C GLY A 407 -13.56 -13.25 8.25
N GLU A 408 -14.20 -12.32 7.55
CA GLU A 408 -14.68 -12.54 6.18
C GLU A 408 -13.70 -11.98 5.15
N ARG A 409 -13.25 -12.83 4.22
CA ARG A 409 -12.42 -12.40 3.09
C ARG A 409 -13.18 -11.41 2.22
N ILE A 410 -12.50 -10.34 1.82
CA ILE A 410 -13.02 -9.39 0.84
C ILE A 410 -13.12 -10.11 -0.52
N SER A 411 -14.26 -10.00 -1.19
CA SER A 411 -14.36 -10.37 -2.60
C SER A 411 -13.59 -9.32 -3.42
N SER A 412 -12.28 -9.50 -3.54
CA SER A 412 -11.38 -8.44 -4.02
C SER A 412 -11.35 -8.36 -5.55
N ASN A 413 -11.71 -7.20 -6.10
CA ASN A 413 -11.35 -6.76 -7.46
C ASN A 413 -10.02 -5.99 -7.49
N ILE A 414 -9.18 -6.14 -6.45
CA ILE A 414 -7.90 -5.41 -6.34
C ILE A 414 -7.02 -5.79 -7.53
N CYS A 415 -6.53 -4.76 -8.23
CA CYS A 415 -5.62 -4.89 -9.36
C CYS A 415 -4.38 -5.71 -8.98
N LYS A 416 -3.81 -6.41 -9.96
CA LYS A 416 -2.61 -7.23 -9.68
C LYS A 416 -1.40 -6.34 -9.39
N ALA A 417 -1.31 -5.20 -10.07
CA ALA A 417 -0.31 -4.18 -9.79
C ALA A 417 -0.22 -3.82 -8.29
N ASP A 418 -1.35 -3.65 -7.60
CA ASP A 418 -1.38 -3.29 -6.17
C ASP A 418 -0.77 -4.35 -5.26
N ARG A 419 -0.82 -5.63 -5.67
CA ARG A 419 -0.16 -6.73 -4.95
C ARG A 419 1.31 -6.80 -5.33
N TRP A 420 1.58 -6.78 -6.63
CA TRP A 420 2.91 -7.02 -7.19
C TRP A 420 3.92 -5.93 -6.90
N ILE A 421 3.45 -4.71 -6.66
CA ILE A 421 4.32 -3.65 -6.22
C ILE A 421 5.12 -4.06 -4.99
N LEU A 422 4.55 -4.82 -4.05
CA LEU A 422 5.22 -5.25 -2.82
C LEU A 422 6.17 -6.45 -2.99
N THR A 423 6.42 -6.91 -4.22
CA THR A 423 7.32 -8.04 -4.49
C THR A 423 8.78 -7.57 -4.57
N GLU A 424 9.73 -8.36 -4.05
CA GLU A 424 11.22 -8.27 -4.14
C GLU A 424 11.86 -6.89 -3.89
N GLY A 425 11.58 -5.87 -4.69
CA GLY A 425 12.08 -4.51 -4.53
C GLY A 425 11.84 -3.95 -3.12
N HIS A 426 10.67 -4.22 -2.52
CA HIS A 426 10.36 -3.80 -1.15
C HIS A 426 10.95 -4.70 -0.06
N LEU A 427 11.30 -5.96 -0.35
CA LEU A 427 11.90 -6.86 0.64
C LEU A 427 13.35 -6.49 0.98
N HIS A 428 14.05 -5.83 0.04
CA HIS A 428 15.36 -5.24 0.32
C HIS A 428 15.32 -4.20 1.44
N ASP A 429 14.20 -3.51 1.59
CA ASP A 429 13.99 -2.60 2.72
C ASP A 429 13.73 -3.36 4.02
N VAL A 430 12.93 -4.44 4.03
CA VAL A 430 12.54 -5.15 5.27
C VAL A 430 13.71 -5.90 5.94
N GLY A 431 14.84 -6.07 5.24
CA GLY A 431 15.93 -6.99 5.60
C GLY A 431 16.44 -6.92 7.04
N ASP A 432 16.44 -5.74 7.66
CA ASP A 432 16.90 -5.56 9.04
C ASP A 432 15.99 -6.23 10.08
N GLU A 433 14.68 -6.35 9.81
CA GLU A 433 13.68 -6.84 10.76
C GLU A 433 13.10 -8.22 10.38
N VAL A 434 13.25 -8.69 9.13
CA VAL A 434 12.70 -9.99 8.67
C VAL A 434 13.17 -11.15 9.54
N CYS A 435 14.46 -11.20 9.89
CA CYS A 435 15.00 -12.29 10.71
C CYS A 435 14.37 -12.30 12.12
N ALA A 436 14.26 -11.13 12.76
CA ALA A 436 13.63 -11.00 14.07
C ALA A 436 12.14 -11.37 14.02
N LEU A 437 11.45 -10.98 12.94
CA LEU A 437 10.07 -11.34 12.68
C LEU A 437 9.89 -12.86 12.56
N LEU A 438 10.68 -13.53 11.72
CA LEU A 438 10.60 -14.97 11.53
C LEU A 438 10.87 -15.75 12.82
N VAL A 439 11.88 -15.34 13.59
CA VAL A 439 12.16 -15.94 14.91
C VAL A 439 10.97 -15.79 15.85
N THR A 440 10.38 -14.60 15.92
CA THR A 440 9.22 -14.33 16.78
C THR A 440 8.01 -15.16 16.36
N ILE A 441 7.74 -15.27 15.06
CA ILE A 441 6.66 -16.13 14.52
C ILE A 441 6.90 -17.60 14.91
N CYS A 442 8.12 -18.11 14.80
CA CYS A 442 8.46 -19.47 15.23
C CYS A 442 8.19 -19.67 16.73
N MET A 443 8.56 -18.70 17.57
CA MET A 443 8.29 -18.76 19.01
C MET A 443 6.78 -18.77 19.32
N ILE A 444 5.98 -17.98 18.61
CA ILE A 444 4.52 -17.97 18.75
C ILE A 444 3.92 -19.31 18.29
N ALA A 445 4.42 -19.88 17.18
CA ALA A 445 3.98 -21.18 16.69
C ALA A 445 4.28 -22.31 17.70
N ASP A 446 5.46 -22.31 18.31
CA ASP A 446 5.83 -23.27 19.35
C ASP A 446 4.96 -23.10 20.61
N TYR A 447 4.78 -21.85 21.06
CA TYR A 447 3.92 -21.53 22.21
C TYR A 447 2.48 -22.05 22.02
N THR A 448 1.88 -21.78 20.86
CA THR A 448 0.51 -22.23 20.54
C THR A 448 0.40 -23.74 20.44
N LYS A 449 1.41 -24.43 19.90
CA LYS A 449 1.47 -25.90 19.85
C LYS A 449 1.54 -26.53 21.24
N HIS A 450 2.33 -25.95 22.15
CA HIS A 450 2.39 -26.40 23.55
C HIS A 450 1.05 -26.22 24.27
N LYS A 451 0.40 -25.05 24.11
CA LYS A 451 -0.95 -24.79 24.67
C LYS A 451 -1.99 -25.82 24.18
N LEU A 452 -1.91 -26.24 22.91
CA LEU A 452 -2.79 -27.30 22.39
C LEU A 452 -2.53 -28.64 23.06
N ARG A 453 -1.25 -29.03 23.25
CA ARG A 453 -0.88 -30.28 23.91
C ARG A 453 -1.36 -30.35 25.36
N ASP A 454 -1.26 -29.24 26.09
CA ASP A 454 -1.70 -29.18 27.49
C ASP A 454 -3.23 -29.33 27.60
N ARG A 455 -4.03 -28.74 26.69
CA ARG A 455 -5.49 -28.95 26.67
C ARG A 455 -5.90 -30.41 26.46
N TYR A 456 -5.19 -31.16 25.61
CA TYR A 456 -5.45 -32.59 25.41
C TYR A 456 -4.95 -33.47 26.56
N SER A 457 -4.17 -32.92 27.48
CA SER A 457 -3.66 -33.66 28.65
C SER A 457 -4.60 -33.54 29.85
N ASP A 458 -5.50 -32.55 29.84
CA ASP A 458 -6.50 -32.27 30.88
C ASP A 458 -7.91 -32.83 30.54
N GLU A 459 -8.09 -33.42 29.34
CA GLU A 459 -9.24 -34.27 28.96
C GLU A 459 -8.88 -35.75 29.08
#